data_AF-A0A4Q7V106-F1
#
_entry.id   AF-A0A4Q7V106-F1
#
_cell.length_a   1.000
_cell.length_b   1.000
_cell.length_c   1.000
_cell.angle_alpha   90.00
_cell.angle_beta   90.00
_cell.angle_gamma   90.00
#
_symmetry.space_group_name_H-M   'P 1'
#
loop_
_entity.id
_entity.type
_entity.pdbx_description
1 polymer ?
#
loop_
_entity_poly.entity_id
_entity_poly.type
_entity_poly.pdbx_seq_one_letter_code
_entity_poly.pdbx_strand_id
1 'polypeptide(L)'
;MNPHLLQERVASVSETVEGTALSRLAAHKATADACRERARERRGELDRALAGAEDTRSALDLMLELDALERVQDKIDHRLADLCDSLSEPRTQRYGDALPA
;
A
#
# COMPACT_ATOMS: atom_id res chain seq x y z
N MET A 1 1.93 -11.03 -0.48
CA MET A 1 1.89 -10.43 -1.84
C MET A 1 3.26 -9.84 -2.14
N ASN A 2 3.80 -9.98 -3.35
CA ASN A 2 5.11 -9.41 -3.67
C ASN A 2 4.97 -7.88 -3.87
N PRO A 3 5.68 -7.03 -3.09
CA PRO A 3 5.52 -5.58 -3.16
C PRO A 3 5.87 -5.00 -4.53
N HIS A 4 6.79 -5.62 -5.27
CA HIS A 4 7.14 -5.19 -6.63
C HIS A 4 5.97 -5.41 -7.61
N LEU A 5 5.30 -6.56 -7.53
CA LEU A 5 4.14 -6.85 -8.37
C LEU A 5 2.98 -5.90 -8.09
N LEU A 6 2.79 -5.50 -6.83
CA LEU A 6 1.77 -4.51 -6.47
C LEU A 6 2.12 -3.12 -7.02
N GLN A 7 3.39 -2.71 -6.97
CA GLN A 7 3.84 -1.42 -7.51
C GLN A 7 3.67 -1.34 -9.02
N GLU A 8 4.03 -2.40 -9.76
CA GLU A 8 3.80 -2.50 -11.21
C GLU A 8 2.31 -2.41 -11.55
N ARG A 9 1.47 -3.10 -10.78
CA ARG A 9 0.01 -3.07 -10.97
C ARG A 9 -0.58 -1.68 -10.73
N VAL A 10 -0.15 -1.00 -9.67
CA VAL A 10 -0.58 0.38 -9.37
C VAL A 10 -0.18 1.33 -10.50
N ALA A 11 1.04 1.20 -11.02
CA ALA A 11 1.51 1.99 -12.16
C ALA A 11 0.63 1.76 -13.40
N SER A 12 0.40 0.49 -13.76
CA SER A 12 -0.45 0.13 -14.90
C SER A 12 -1.88 0.66 -14.77
N VAL A 13 -2.51 0.52 -13.60
CA VAL A 13 -3.87 1.05 -13.38
C VAL A 13 -3.89 2.57 -13.46
N SER A 14 -2.88 3.24 -12.91
CA SER A 14 -2.80 4.72 -12.92
C SER A 14 -2.74 5.33 -14.33
N GLU A 15 -2.26 4.59 -15.33
CA GLU A 15 -2.25 5.01 -16.74
C GLU A 15 -3.64 4.92 -17.40
N THR A 16 -4.56 4.15 -16.80
CA THR A 16 -5.89 3.84 -17.37
C THR A 16 -7.04 4.53 -16.65
N VAL A 17 -6.80 5.13 -15.48
CA VAL A 17 -7.83 5.76 -14.64
C VAL A 17 -7.60 7.26 -14.50
N GLU A 18 -8.69 8.02 -14.45
CA GLU A 18 -8.64 9.48 -14.38
C GLU A 18 -9.49 10.03 -13.23
N GLY A 19 -9.32 11.32 -12.95
CA GLY A 19 -10.16 12.08 -12.03
C GLY A 19 -10.13 11.54 -10.60
N THR A 20 -11.31 11.38 -10.00
CA THR A 20 -11.44 11.00 -8.59
C THR A 20 -10.92 9.60 -8.29
N ALA A 21 -10.93 8.68 -9.26
CA ALA A 21 -10.36 7.34 -9.13
C ALA A 21 -8.84 7.39 -9.03
N LEU A 22 -8.20 8.20 -9.88
CA LEU A 22 -6.76 8.43 -9.84
C LEU A 22 -6.31 9.08 -8.53
N SER A 23 -7.04 10.11 -8.06
CA SER A 23 -6.74 10.76 -6.76
C SER A 23 -6.85 9.79 -5.59
N ARG A 24 -7.85 8.90 -5.60
CA ARG A 24 -7.99 7.85 -4.57
C ARG A 24 -6.83 6.87 -4.62
N LEU A 25 -6.49 6.37 -5.81
CA LEU A 25 -5.36 5.46 -5.99
C LEU A 25 -4.05 6.09 -5.50
N ALA A 26 -3.80 7.36 -5.85
CA ALA A 26 -2.64 8.11 -5.40
C ALA A 26 -2.58 8.27 -3.86
N ALA A 27 -3.70 8.58 -3.21
CA ALA A 27 -3.76 8.69 -1.75
C ALA A 27 -3.46 7.36 -1.04
N HIS A 28 -4.01 6.25 -1.55
CA HIS A 28 -3.73 4.92 -1.02
C HIS A 28 -2.26 4.52 -1.23
N LYS A 29 -1.70 4.80 -2.40
CA LYS A 29 -0.27 4.61 -2.68
C LYS A 29 0.61 5.42 -1.71
N ALA A 30 0.33 6.71 -1.54
CA ALA A 30 1.07 7.57 -0.63
C ALA A 30 1.02 7.07 0.83
N THR A 31 -0.12 6.53 1.25
CA THR A 31 -0.27 5.92 2.59
C THR A 31 0.60 4.67 2.74
N ALA A 32 0.64 3.81 1.72
CA ALA A 32 1.51 2.63 1.70
C ALA A 32 2.99 3.04 1.74
N ASP A 33 3.39 4.02 0.94
CA ASP A 33 4.78 4.47 0.86
C ASP A 33 5.24 5.11 2.19
N ALA A 34 4.39 5.91 2.84
CA ALA A 34 4.68 6.47 4.16
C ALA A 34 4.85 5.39 5.24
N CYS A 35 4.05 4.32 5.20
CA CYS A 35 4.18 3.21 6.14
C CYS A 35 5.48 2.42 5.92
N ARG A 36 5.87 2.19 4.66
CA ARG A 36 7.15 1.57 4.29
C ARG A 36 8.35 2.39 4.76
N GLU A 37 8.31 3.71 4.59
CA GLU A 37 9.39 4.59 5.04
C GLU A 37 9.53 4.54 6.56
N ARG A 38 8.42 4.64 7.30
CA ARG A 38 8.44 4.52 8.75
C ARG A 38 9.00 3.17 9.22
N ALA A 39 8.64 2.07 8.56
CA ALA A 39 9.22 0.76 8.87
C ALA A 39 10.74 0.72 8.59
N ARG A 40 11.19 1.34 7.50
CA ARG A 40 12.62 1.45 7.18
C ARG A 40 13.39 2.22 8.24
N GLU A 41 12.86 3.36 8.70
CA GLU A 41 13.45 4.14 9.79
C GLU A 41 13.56 3.32 11.07
N ARG A 42 12.48 2.62 11.46
CA ARG A 42 12.49 1.77 12.66
C ARG A 42 13.48 0.60 12.56
N ARG A 43 13.68 0.02 11.38
CA ARG A 43 14.73 -1.00 11.15
C ARG A 43 16.12 -0.41 11.36
N GLY A 44 16.37 0.79 10.85
CA GLY A 44 17.65 1.49 11.07
C GLY A 44 17.89 1.87 12.54
N GLU A 45 16.84 2.17 13.31
CA GLU A 45 16.92 2.31 14.77
C GLU A 45 17.23 0.98 15.46
N LEU A 46 16.57 -0.11 15.03
CA LEU A 46 16.82 -1.44 15.59
C LEU A 46 18.26 -1.89 15.33
N ASP A 47 18.78 -1.70 14.13
CA ASP A 47 20.16 -2.05 13.78
C ASP A 47 21.17 -1.31 14.66
N ARG A 48 20.91 -0.03 14.98
CA ARG A 48 21.74 0.76 15.89
C ARG A 48 21.65 0.26 17.34
N ALA A 49 20.44 0.00 17.83
CA ALA A 49 20.21 -0.53 19.17
C ALA A 49 20.89 -1.92 19.35
N LEU A 50 20.80 -2.79 18.35
CA LEU A 50 21.46 -4.10 18.35
C LEU A 50 22.98 -4.02 18.26
N ALA A 51 23.52 -2.99 17.61
CA ALA A 51 24.96 -2.70 17.59
C ALA A 51 25.48 -2.14 18.93
N GLY A 52 24.62 -1.98 19.93
CA GLY A 52 24.99 -1.46 21.25
C GLY A 52 25.17 0.07 21.28
N ALA A 53 24.64 0.79 20.29
CA ALA A 53 24.55 2.25 20.39
C ALA A 53 23.62 2.63 21.57
N GLU A 54 23.96 3.71 22.29
CA GLU A 54 23.12 4.28 23.36
C GLU A 54 21.82 4.86 22.77
N ASP A 55 20.89 3.99 22.42
CA ASP A 55 19.52 4.37 22.11
C ASP A 55 18.65 4.20 23.36
N THR A 56 17.87 5.23 23.69
CA THR A 56 16.98 5.27 24.85
C THR A 56 15.86 4.22 24.79
N ARG A 57 15.67 3.58 23.63
CA ARG A 57 14.58 2.66 23.34
C ARG A 57 15.10 1.22 23.26
N SER A 58 14.41 0.30 23.93
CA SER A 58 14.77 -1.11 23.91
C SER A 58 14.63 -1.70 22.51
N ALA A 59 15.59 -2.54 22.10
CA ALA A 59 15.51 -3.32 20.86
C ALA A 59 14.20 -4.13 20.77
N LEU A 60 13.71 -4.64 21.90
CA LEU A 60 12.43 -5.36 21.95
C LEU A 60 11.24 -4.46 21.59
N ASP A 61 11.22 -3.21 22.06
CA ASP A 61 10.15 -2.26 21.73
C ASP A 61 10.15 -1.93 20.23
N LEU A 62 11.35 -1.79 19.63
CA LEU A 62 11.51 -1.58 18.19
C LEU A 62 11.05 -2.79 17.38
N MET A 63 11.35 -4.01 17.81
CA MET A 63 10.87 -5.23 17.17
C MET A 63 9.34 -5.34 17.20
N LEU A 64 8.71 -5.01 18.34
CA LEU A 64 7.24 -5.02 18.48
C LEU A 64 6.58 -3.94 17.61
N GLU A 65 7.15 -2.73 17.52
CA GLU A 65 6.65 -1.69 16.62
C GLU A 65 6.79 -2.10 15.15
N LEU A 66 7.91 -2.71 14.77
CA LEU A 66 8.12 -3.21 13.41
C LEU A 66 7.11 -4.28 13.02
N ASP A 67 6.87 -5.27 13.88
CA ASP A 67 5.84 -6.30 13.66
C ASP A 67 4.43 -5.70 13.54
N ALA A 68 4.12 -4.67 14.33
CA ALA A 68 2.87 -3.92 14.17
C ALA A 68 2.80 -3.17 12.83
N LEU A 69 3.88 -2.50 12.41
CA LEU A 69 3.96 -1.79 11.13
C LEU A 69 3.84 -2.74 9.95
N GLU A 70 4.46 -3.91 10.00
CA GLU A 70 4.38 -4.93 8.94
C GLU A 70 2.94 -5.45 8.78
N ARG A 71 2.23 -5.72 9.88
CA ARG A 71 0.80 -6.08 9.83
C ARG A 71 -0.08 -4.96 9.28
N VAL A 72 0.26 -3.70 9.54
CA VAL A 72 -0.46 -2.55 8.97
C VAL A 72 -0.17 -2.43 7.48
N GLN A 73 1.10 -2.57 7.09
CA GLN A 73 1.54 -2.56 5.70
C GLN A 73 0.83 -3.63 4.88
N ASP A 74 0.74 -4.87 5.40
CA ASP A 74 0.00 -5.95 4.74
C ASP A 74 -1.46 -5.58 4.51
N LYS A 75 -2.14 -4.98 5.50
CA LYS A 75 -3.54 -4.55 5.36
C LYS A 75 -3.70 -3.44 4.33
N ILE A 76 -2.77 -2.48 4.30
CA ILE A 76 -2.78 -1.39 3.31
C ILE A 76 -2.57 -1.97 1.91
N ASP A 77 -1.61 -2.88 1.76
CA ASP A 77 -1.29 -3.51 0.48
C ASP A 77 -2.48 -4.33 -0.03
N HIS A 78 -3.17 -5.11 0.81
CA HIS A 78 -4.40 -5.81 0.42
C HIS A 78 -5.48 -4.84 -0.07
N ARG A 79 -5.74 -3.76 0.68
CA ARG A 79 -6.74 -2.75 0.27
C ARG A 79 -6.35 -2.04 -1.03
N LEU A 80 -5.06 -1.81 -1.26
CA LEU A 80 -4.55 -1.20 -2.47
C LEU A 80 -4.69 -2.17 -3.66
N ALA A 81 -4.45 -3.47 -3.45
CA ALA A 81 -4.74 -4.50 -4.44
C ALA A 81 -6.24 -4.53 -4.78
N ASP A 82 -7.12 -4.64 -3.78
CA ASP A 82 -8.58 -4.63 -3.99
C ASP A 82 -9.05 -3.39 -4.76
N LEU A 83 -8.46 -2.22 -4.47
CA LEU A 83 -8.73 -0.99 -5.20
C LEU A 83 -8.29 -1.11 -6.67
N CYS A 84 -7.07 -1.59 -6.93
CA CYS A 84 -6.60 -1.85 -8.29
C CYS A 84 -7.51 -2.83 -9.03
N ASP A 85 -7.95 -3.92 -8.40
CA ASP A 85 -8.90 -4.89 -8.97
C ASP A 85 -10.20 -4.20 -9.37
N SER A 86 -10.80 -3.43 -8.46
CA SER A 86 -12.05 -2.70 -8.71
C SER A 86 -11.97 -1.64 -9.81
N LEU A 87 -10.77 -1.09 -10.03
CA LEU A 87 -10.50 -0.08 -11.05
C LEU A 87 -10.12 -0.72 -12.40
N SER A 88 -9.60 -1.95 -12.39
CA SER A 88 -9.20 -2.69 -13.59
C SER A 88 -10.35 -3.48 -14.20
N GLU A 89 -11.37 -3.83 -13.42
CA GLU A 89 -12.56 -4.48 -13.96
C GLU A 89 -13.21 -3.56 -15.01
N PRO A 90 -13.35 -4.01 -16.27
CA PRO A 90 -14.09 -3.24 -17.25
C PRO A 90 -15.51 -3.09 -16.69
N ARG A 91 -15.94 -1.84 -16.44
CA ARG A 91 -17.35 -1.53 -16.22
C ARG A 91 -18.12 -2.22 -17.33
N THR A 92 -18.71 -3.37 -17.06
CA THR A 92 -19.57 -4.04 -18.00
C THR A 92 -20.76 -3.10 -18.11
N GLN A 93 -20.75 -2.23 -19.13
CA GLN A 93 -21.94 -1.50 -19.50
C GLN A 93 -23.00 -2.58 -19.69
N ARG A 94 -23.99 -2.62 -18.79
CA ARG A 94 -25.24 -3.31 -19.04
C ARG A 94 -25.86 -2.60 -20.23
N TYR A 95 -25.48 -3.02 -21.44
CA TYR A 95 -26.22 -2.76 -22.66
C TYR A 95 -27.52 -3.56 -22.54
N GLY A 96 -28.46 -3.01 -21.77
CA GLY A 96 -29.79 -3.55 -21.52
C GLY A 96 -30.90 -2.51 -21.72
N ASP A 97 -30.55 -1.24 -21.95
CA ASP A 97 -31.48 -0.21 -22.42
C ASP A 97 -31.31 -0.02 -23.93
N ALA A 98 -31.46 -1.11 -24.68
CA ALA A 98 -31.91 -1.02 -26.06
C ALA A 98 -33.43 -1.26 -26.04
N LEU A 99 -34.20 -0.17 -26.11
CA LEU A 99 -35.63 -0.21 -26.44
C LEU A 99 -35.86 -1.06 -27.71
N PRO A 100 -37.07 -1.66 -27.84
CA PRO A 100 -37.69 -1.76 -29.15
C PRO A 100 -39.07 -1.07 -29.21
N ALA A 101 -39.21 -0.27 -30.28
CA ALA A 101 -40.39 0.23 -31.00
C ALA A 101 -41.53 0.93 -30.23
#